data_AF-A0A5B7GI12-F1
#
_entry.id   AF-A0A5B7GI12-F1
#
_cell.length_a   1.000
_cell.length_b   1.000
_cell.length_c   1.000
_cell.angle_alpha   90.00
_cell.angle_beta   90.00
_cell.angle_gamma   90.00
#
_symmetry.space_group_name_H-M   'P 1'
#
loop_
_entity.id
_entity.type
_entity.pdbx_description
1 polymer ?
#
loop_
_entity_poly.entity_id
_entity_poly.type
_entity_poly.pdbx_seq_one_letter_code
_entity_poly.pdbx_strand_id
1 'polypeptide(L)'
;MFSGHQTSAESWGTGRAVARIPRVRGGGTHRSGQGAFGNMCRGGRMFAPTKTWRRWHRKIGVNQKRYAMVSAIAATSSPALVMSKGHMIQEVPEVPLVVSDKVQELSKTKEAVLMLKKHRAWTDVLKVYKSKRFRPGKGKMRNRRRIQRRGPLIIYNKDQGLTRAFRNIPGVDTICVEKLNLLKLAPGGHVGRFCIWTESAFRKLDSLYGTWRKESRRKKNYNLPMPKMTNTDLARILKSEEIQAVLRNPK
;
A
#
# COMPACT_ATOMS: atom_id res chain seq x y z
N MET A 1 -3.24 -3.31 32.42
CA MET A 1 -2.06 -2.68 33.08
C MET A 1 -1.52 -3.50 34.25
N PHE A 2 -2.23 -4.54 34.72
CA PHE A 2 -1.89 -5.30 35.94
C PHE A 2 -0.89 -6.44 35.75
N SER A 3 -0.47 -6.76 34.53
CA SER A 3 0.46 -7.87 34.28
C SER A 3 1.80 -7.62 34.97
N GLY A 4 2.20 -8.56 35.83
CA GLY A 4 3.42 -8.45 36.63
C GLY A 4 3.29 -7.55 37.87
N HIS A 5 2.10 -7.03 38.19
CA HIS A 5 1.81 -6.21 39.40
C HIS A 5 0.83 -6.87 40.37
N GLN A 6 0.31 -8.05 40.05
CA GLN A 6 -0.68 -8.78 40.87
C GLN A 6 -0.08 -9.44 42.11
N THR A 7 1.24 -9.60 42.15
CA THR A 7 1.93 -10.36 43.20
C THR A 7 2.32 -9.44 44.35
N SER A 8 2.01 -9.82 45.59
CA SER A 8 2.52 -9.15 46.79
C SER A 8 3.98 -9.56 47.04
N ALA A 9 4.90 -8.63 46.80
CA ALA A 9 6.33 -8.89 46.90
C ALA A 9 7.07 -7.65 47.43
N GLU A 10 8.07 -7.89 48.26
CA GLU A 10 8.93 -6.84 48.82
C GLU A 10 10.39 -7.30 48.81
N SER A 11 11.31 -6.33 48.75
CA SER A 11 12.74 -6.65 48.81
C SER A 11 13.09 -7.11 50.21
N TRP A 12 13.87 -8.18 50.31
CA TRP A 12 14.34 -8.70 51.60
C TRP A 12 15.48 -7.88 52.22
N GLY A 13 15.94 -6.83 51.55
CA GLY A 13 17.07 -6.01 52.00
C GLY A 13 18.42 -6.70 51.83
N THR A 14 19.43 -6.20 52.54
CA THR A 14 20.78 -6.77 52.59
C THR A 14 20.86 -7.89 53.65
N GLY A 15 22.00 -8.59 53.72
CA GLY A 15 22.28 -9.54 54.82
C GLY A 15 21.64 -10.93 54.68
N ARG A 16 20.95 -11.24 53.57
CA ARG A 16 20.31 -12.55 53.33
C ARG A 16 20.95 -13.37 52.19
N ALA A 17 22.17 -13.01 51.80
CA ALA A 17 22.90 -13.63 50.68
C ALA A 17 22.11 -13.74 49.35
N VAL A 18 21.17 -12.81 49.11
CA VAL A 18 20.35 -12.77 47.90
C VAL A 18 20.29 -11.34 47.32
N ALA A 19 20.08 -11.25 46.01
CA ALA A 19 19.89 -9.97 45.33
C ALA A 19 18.67 -9.19 45.87
N ARG A 20 18.78 -7.85 45.90
CA ARG A 20 17.81 -6.88 46.45
C ARG A 20 16.52 -6.69 45.64
N ILE A 21 16.15 -7.68 44.83
CA ILE A 21 14.92 -7.67 44.02
C ILE A 21 13.72 -7.97 44.92
N PRO A 22 12.53 -7.36 44.70
CA PRO A 22 11.31 -7.74 45.40
C PRO A 22 10.99 -9.24 45.25
N ARG A 23 10.71 -9.93 46.35
CA ARG A 23 10.44 -11.37 46.39
C ARG A 23 9.04 -11.67 46.92
N VAL A 24 8.40 -12.69 46.35
CA VAL A 24 7.05 -13.13 46.75
C VAL A 24 7.08 -13.63 48.20
N ARG A 25 6.17 -13.13 49.04
CA ARG A 25 6.04 -13.54 50.44
C ARG A 25 5.37 -14.92 50.57
N GLY A 26 5.50 -15.54 51.75
CA GLY A 26 4.85 -16.83 52.08
C GLY A 26 5.77 -18.04 51.89
N GLY A 27 5.18 -19.24 51.95
CA GLY A 27 5.86 -20.55 51.87
C GLY A 27 4.96 -21.62 51.25
N GLY A 28 5.44 -22.86 51.16
CA GLY A 28 4.63 -24.00 50.70
C GLY A 28 4.37 -24.09 49.18
N THR A 29 4.89 -23.16 48.37
CA THR A 29 4.82 -23.22 46.91
C THR A 29 6.18 -22.91 46.28
N HIS A 30 6.43 -23.45 45.09
CA HIS A 30 7.65 -23.14 44.34
C HIS A 30 7.78 -21.65 43.95
N ARG A 31 6.70 -20.86 44.04
CA ARG A 31 6.70 -19.44 43.69
C ARG A 31 7.19 -18.55 44.84
N SER A 32 7.04 -19.00 46.08
CA SER A 32 7.48 -18.27 47.28
C SER A 32 8.99 -18.00 47.25
N GLY A 33 9.41 -16.77 47.60
CA GLY A 33 10.82 -16.36 47.58
C GLY A 33 11.40 -16.04 46.20
N GLN A 34 10.68 -16.28 45.09
CA GLN A 34 11.13 -15.89 43.75
C GLN A 34 11.03 -14.37 43.51
N GLY A 35 11.85 -13.83 42.60
CA GLY A 35 11.81 -12.43 42.20
C GLY A 35 10.53 -12.04 41.46
N ALA A 36 10.01 -10.85 41.74
CA ALA A 36 8.81 -10.25 41.18
C ALA A 36 9.04 -8.78 40.80
N PHE A 37 8.06 -8.17 40.13
CA PHE A 37 8.02 -6.78 39.63
C PHE A 37 9.09 -6.35 38.62
N GLY A 38 10.33 -6.82 38.72
CA GLY A 38 11.43 -6.45 37.83
C GLY A 38 11.23 -6.98 36.40
N ASN A 39 11.69 -6.22 35.41
CA ASN A 39 11.69 -6.64 34.00
C ASN A 39 12.67 -7.78 33.70
N MET A 40 13.71 -7.93 34.52
CA MET A 40 14.62 -9.08 34.50
C MET A 40 14.05 -10.32 35.20
N CYS A 41 12.92 -10.21 35.90
CA CYS A 41 12.33 -11.30 36.67
C CYS A 41 11.31 -12.09 35.86
N ARG A 42 11.35 -13.42 35.96
CA ARG A 42 10.31 -14.29 35.38
C ARG A 42 8.95 -14.01 36.03
N GLY A 43 7.96 -13.67 35.20
CA GLY A 43 6.61 -13.30 35.64
C GLY A 43 6.51 -11.86 36.19
N GLY A 44 7.59 -11.08 36.13
CA GLY A 44 7.56 -9.64 36.39
C GLY A 44 7.00 -8.83 35.21
N ARG A 45 6.89 -7.52 35.38
CA ARG A 45 6.37 -6.63 34.33
C ARG A 45 7.47 -6.27 33.33
N MET A 46 7.12 -6.06 32.06
CA MET A 46 8.05 -5.55 31.06
C MET A 46 8.43 -4.08 31.33
N PHE A 47 9.67 -3.69 31.05
CA PHE A 47 10.08 -2.28 31.03
C PHE A 47 9.34 -1.52 29.92
N ALA A 48 8.91 -0.28 30.21
CA ALA A 48 8.13 0.55 29.30
C ALA A 48 6.94 -0.19 28.63
N PRO A 49 5.95 -0.67 29.41
CA PRO A 49 4.85 -1.47 28.88
C PRO A 49 4.07 -0.70 27.82
N THR A 50 3.65 -1.40 26.76
CA THR A 50 2.91 -0.79 25.64
C THR A 50 1.61 -0.18 26.13
N LYS A 51 1.42 1.10 25.82
CA LYS A 51 0.23 1.86 26.21
C LYS A 51 -0.75 1.97 25.04
N THR A 52 -2.03 2.07 25.37
CA THR A 52 -3.11 2.23 24.39
C THR A 52 -3.02 3.59 23.67
N TRP A 53 -2.61 4.64 24.37
CA TRP A 53 -2.48 6.01 23.86
C TRP A 53 -1.19 6.29 23.06
N ARG A 54 -0.52 5.26 22.54
CA ARG A 54 0.57 5.46 21.57
C ARG A 54 0.04 6.27 20.37
N ARG A 55 0.85 7.17 19.82
CA ARG A 55 0.48 7.92 18.60
C ARG A 55 0.48 6.99 17.37
N TRP A 56 -0.63 6.32 17.12
CA TRP A 56 -0.82 5.37 16.01
C TRP A 56 -0.97 6.05 14.66
N HIS A 57 -1.76 7.13 14.60
CA HIS A 57 -2.09 7.82 13.37
C HIS A 57 -1.13 8.99 13.10
N ARG A 58 -0.80 9.18 11.81
CA ARG A 58 -0.01 10.31 11.32
C ARG A 58 -0.88 11.14 10.37
N LYS A 59 -1.11 12.40 10.74
CA LYS A 59 -1.80 13.38 9.89
C LYS A 59 -0.83 13.80 8.78
N ILE A 60 -1.30 13.76 7.55
CA ILE A 60 -0.55 14.18 6.35
C ILE A 60 -1.40 15.27 5.69
N GLY A 61 -0.75 16.32 5.20
CA GLY A 61 -1.42 17.42 4.51
C GLY A 61 -2.28 16.92 3.34
N VAL A 62 -3.46 17.51 3.18
CA VAL A 62 -4.40 17.09 2.14
C VAL A 62 -3.78 17.23 0.74
N ASN A 63 -3.07 18.33 0.50
CA ASN A 63 -2.41 18.55 -0.79
C ASN A 63 -1.29 17.54 -1.06
N GLN A 64 -0.49 17.18 -0.04
CA GLN A 64 0.55 16.16 -0.18
C GLN A 64 -0.03 14.77 -0.49
N LYS A 65 -1.17 14.40 0.12
CA LYS A 65 -1.88 13.18 -0.26
C LYS A 65 -2.36 13.23 -1.70
N ARG A 66 -2.92 14.36 -2.14
CA ARG A 66 -3.39 14.55 -3.52
C ARG A 66 -2.24 14.52 -4.53
N TYR A 67 -1.10 15.10 -4.20
CA TYR A 67 0.13 15.03 -4.99
C TYR A 67 0.53 13.56 -5.20
N ALA A 68 0.65 12.78 -4.11
CA ALA A 68 0.99 11.36 -4.20
C ALA A 68 -0.03 10.57 -5.03
N MET A 69 -1.33 10.91 -4.95
CA MET A 69 -2.37 10.29 -5.77
C MET A 69 -2.17 10.58 -7.26
N VAL A 70 -1.95 11.83 -7.65
CA VAL A 70 -1.74 12.20 -9.05
C VAL A 70 -0.46 11.58 -9.59
N SER A 71 0.64 11.61 -8.83
CA SER A 71 1.89 10.93 -9.21
C SER A 71 1.69 9.43 -9.40
N ALA A 72 0.91 8.78 -8.54
CA ALA A 72 0.60 7.36 -8.67
C ALA A 72 -0.25 7.06 -9.92
N ILE A 73 -1.25 7.90 -10.23
CA ILE A 73 -2.07 7.78 -11.45
C ILE A 73 -1.20 7.97 -12.69
N ALA A 74 -0.38 9.03 -12.74
CA ALA A 74 0.53 9.29 -13.85
C ALA A 74 1.54 8.15 -14.06
N ALA A 75 2.01 7.51 -12.98
CA ALA A 75 2.88 6.36 -13.10
C ALA A 75 2.18 5.12 -13.71
N THR A 76 0.85 5.02 -13.63
CA THR A 76 0.10 3.90 -14.21
C THR A 76 -0.03 3.96 -15.72
N SER A 77 0.20 5.13 -16.34
CA SER A 77 0.22 5.28 -17.79
C SER A 77 1.60 5.03 -18.41
N SER A 78 2.67 4.86 -17.61
CA SER A 78 4.01 4.56 -18.12
C SER A 78 4.23 3.04 -18.17
N PRO A 79 4.41 2.43 -19.36
CA PRO A 79 4.67 1.00 -19.48
C PRO A 79 5.93 0.57 -18.70
N ALA A 80 7.00 1.36 -18.76
CA ALA A 80 8.26 1.07 -18.08
C ALA A 80 8.07 0.94 -16.55
N LEU A 81 7.33 1.86 -15.93
CA LEU A 81 7.05 1.82 -14.48
C LEU A 81 6.12 0.66 -14.10
N VAL A 82 5.18 0.30 -14.98
CA VAL A 82 4.27 -0.83 -14.74
C VAL A 82 5.01 -2.17 -14.85
N MET A 83 5.91 -2.31 -15.83
CA MET A 83 6.77 -3.47 -15.99
C MET A 83 7.80 -3.58 -14.86
N SER A 84 8.44 -2.47 -14.45
CA SER A 84 9.45 -2.49 -13.38
C SER A 84 8.87 -2.94 -12.03
N LYS A 85 7.59 -2.67 -11.77
CA LYS A 85 6.88 -3.21 -10.62
C LYS A 85 6.68 -4.72 -10.69
N GLY A 86 6.68 -5.27 -11.89
CA GLY A 86 6.55 -6.69 -12.18
C GLY A 86 5.14 -7.10 -12.61
N HIS A 87 4.36 -6.22 -13.25
CA HIS A 87 3.15 -6.64 -13.96
C HIS A 87 3.51 -7.22 -15.34
N MET A 88 2.78 -8.27 -15.76
CA MET A 88 2.96 -8.87 -17.09
C MET A 88 2.05 -8.17 -18.10
N ILE A 89 2.58 -7.15 -18.79
CA ILE A 89 1.82 -6.31 -19.74
C ILE A 89 2.32 -6.40 -21.18
N GLN A 90 3.21 -7.35 -21.49
CA GLN A 90 3.85 -7.48 -22.81
C GLN A 90 2.85 -7.69 -23.96
N GLU A 91 1.75 -8.38 -23.67
CA GLU A 91 0.72 -8.70 -24.66
C GLU A 91 -0.44 -7.70 -24.65
N VAL A 92 -0.50 -6.80 -23.67
CA VAL A 92 -1.61 -5.84 -23.50
C VAL A 92 -1.54 -4.81 -24.64
N PRO A 93 -2.67 -4.50 -25.31
CA PRO A 93 -2.66 -3.66 -26.52
C PRO A 93 -2.21 -2.22 -26.27
N GLU A 94 -2.55 -1.65 -25.11
CA GLU A 94 -2.24 -0.27 -24.77
C GLU A 94 -2.08 -0.08 -23.26
N VAL A 95 -1.33 0.95 -22.88
CA VAL A 95 -1.21 1.45 -21.51
C VAL A 95 -1.26 2.99 -21.59
N PRO A 96 -2.24 3.65 -20.95
CA PRO A 96 -3.29 3.12 -20.07
C PRO A 96 -4.36 2.33 -20.83
N LEU A 97 -4.82 1.21 -20.26
CA LEU A 97 -5.89 0.39 -20.85
C LEU A 97 -7.27 0.97 -20.50
N VAL A 98 -8.01 1.44 -21.49
CA VAL A 98 -9.38 1.96 -21.31
C VAL A 98 -10.39 1.03 -21.97
N VAL A 99 -11.38 0.59 -21.21
CA VAL A 99 -12.43 -0.34 -21.66
C VAL A 99 -13.81 0.32 -21.64
N SER A 100 -14.70 -0.14 -22.52
CA SER A 100 -16.08 0.35 -22.61
C SER A 100 -16.83 0.21 -21.27
N ASP A 101 -17.76 1.13 -21.03
CA ASP A 101 -18.59 1.14 -19.82
C ASP A 101 -19.47 -0.10 -19.64
N LYS A 102 -19.69 -0.89 -20.70
CA LYS A 102 -20.37 -2.22 -20.62
C LYS A 102 -19.74 -3.16 -19.59
N VAL A 103 -18.45 -2.98 -19.28
CA VAL A 103 -17.75 -3.76 -18.25
C VAL A 103 -18.36 -3.54 -16.85
N GLN A 104 -19.01 -2.40 -16.61
CA GLN A 104 -19.66 -2.07 -15.33
C GLN A 104 -20.88 -2.95 -15.03
N GLU A 105 -21.54 -3.45 -16.08
CA GLU A 105 -22.76 -4.27 -16.04
C GLU A 105 -22.47 -5.77 -15.86
N LEU A 106 -21.19 -6.18 -15.95
CA LEU A 106 -20.82 -7.58 -15.77
C LEU A 106 -21.21 -8.06 -14.37
N SER A 107 -22.06 -9.08 -14.31
CA SER A 107 -22.55 -9.67 -13.07
C SER A 107 -21.88 -11.01 -12.73
N LYS A 108 -21.41 -11.75 -13.76
CA LYS A 108 -20.83 -13.08 -13.61
C LYS A 108 -19.30 -13.05 -13.71
N THR A 109 -18.64 -13.78 -12.82
CA THR A 109 -17.16 -13.90 -12.81
C THR A 109 -16.62 -14.55 -14.08
N LYS A 110 -17.37 -15.47 -14.71
CA LYS A 110 -16.98 -16.09 -15.99
C LYS A 110 -16.80 -15.05 -17.10
N GLU A 111 -17.70 -14.07 -17.18
CA GLU A 111 -17.64 -12.98 -18.15
C GLU A 111 -16.49 -12.03 -17.86
N ALA A 112 -16.25 -11.72 -16.57
CA ALA A 112 -15.09 -10.94 -16.13
C ALA A 112 -13.75 -11.59 -16.51
N VAL A 113 -13.64 -12.92 -16.36
CA VAL A 113 -12.46 -13.68 -16.81
C VAL A 113 -12.30 -13.62 -18.33
N LEU A 114 -13.41 -13.77 -19.08
CA LEU A 114 -13.39 -13.68 -20.53
C LEU A 114 -12.93 -12.29 -21.00
N MET A 115 -13.39 -11.22 -20.33
CA MET A 115 -12.95 -9.85 -20.60
C MET A 115 -11.44 -9.70 -20.42
N LEU A 116 -10.89 -10.15 -19.28
CA LEU A 116 -9.45 -10.06 -19.01
C LEU A 116 -8.61 -10.87 -20.00
N LYS A 117 -9.12 -12.01 -20.48
CA LYS A 117 -8.47 -12.80 -21.54
C LYS A 117 -8.48 -12.07 -22.89
N LYS A 118 -9.61 -11.49 -23.28
CA LYS A 118 -9.73 -10.73 -24.55
C LYS A 118 -8.76 -9.55 -24.61
N HIS A 119 -8.53 -8.86 -23.49
CA HIS A 119 -7.60 -7.74 -23.40
C HIS A 119 -6.16 -8.17 -23.03
N ARG A 120 -5.86 -9.48 -23.09
CA ARG A 120 -4.53 -10.06 -22.81
C ARG A 120 -3.95 -9.71 -21.42
N ALA A 121 -4.81 -9.35 -20.47
CA ALA A 121 -4.47 -9.04 -19.08
C ALA A 121 -4.45 -10.29 -18.17
N TRP A 122 -4.84 -11.45 -18.69
CA TRP A 122 -4.98 -12.68 -17.91
C TRP A 122 -3.63 -13.26 -17.46
N THR A 123 -2.55 -13.01 -18.20
CA THR A 123 -1.19 -13.44 -17.85
C THR A 123 -0.73 -12.89 -16.48
N ASP A 124 -1.06 -11.63 -16.18
CA ASP A 124 -0.79 -11.02 -14.88
C ASP A 124 -1.59 -11.68 -13.74
N VAL A 125 -2.83 -12.08 -14.01
CA VAL A 125 -3.67 -12.82 -13.04
C VAL A 125 -3.12 -14.22 -12.80
N LEU A 126 -2.69 -14.94 -13.84
CA LEU A 126 -2.05 -16.25 -13.71
C LEU A 126 -0.78 -16.19 -12.84
N LYS A 127 0.01 -15.13 -12.97
CA LYS A 127 1.15 -14.87 -12.09
C LYS A 127 0.72 -14.73 -10.62
N VAL A 128 -0.41 -14.09 -10.34
CA VAL A 128 -0.95 -14.01 -8.99
C VAL A 128 -1.34 -15.40 -8.47
N TYR A 129 -2.05 -16.20 -9.27
CA TYR A 129 -2.43 -17.58 -8.89
C TYR A 129 -1.21 -18.41 -8.48
N LYS A 130 -0.15 -18.41 -9.30
CA LYS A 130 1.10 -19.14 -9.03
C LYS A 130 1.86 -18.61 -7.79
N SER A 131 1.65 -17.34 -7.43
CA SER A 131 2.34 -16.71 -6.29
C SER A 131 1.74 -17.00 -4.92
N LYS A 132 0.58 -17.68 -4.86
CA LYS A 132 -0.10 -17.97 -3.59
C LYS A 132 0.74 -18.93 -2.76
N ARG A 133 1.14 -18.49 -1.56
CA ARG A 133 1.91 -19.32 -0.62
C ARG A 133 1.54 -19.02 0.83
N PHE A 134 1.94 -19.90 1.74
CA PHE A 134 1.82 -19.65 3.18
C PHE A 134 2.75 -18.53 3.62
N ARG A 135 2.30 -17.68 4.55
CA ARG A 135 3.10 -16.61 5.13
C ARG A 135 4.23 -17.21 5.99
N PRO A 136 5.48 -16.77 5.86
CA PRO A 136 6.53 -17.20 6.77
C PRO A 136 6.33 -16.62 8.19
N GLY A 137 6.76 -17.37 9.21
CA GLY A 137 6.80 -16.94 10.61
C GLY A 137 5.45 -16.91 11.35
N LYS A 138 5.45 -16.25 12.52
CA LYS A 138 4.33 -16.20 13.49
C LYS A 138 3.08 -15.47 12.98
N GLY A 139 3.17 -14.77 11.85
CA GLY A 139 2.03 -14.09 11.24
C GLY A 139 0.88 -15.03 10.84
N LYS A 140 1.19 -16.32 10.61
CA LYS A 140 0.19 -17.36 10.30
C LYS A 140 -0.88 -17.52 11.38
N MET A 141 -0.47 -17.40 12.66
CA MET A 141 -1.35 -17.54 13.82
C MET A 141 -2.20 -16.28 14.07
N ARG A 142 -1.91 -15.17 13.38
CA ARG A 142 -2.60 -13.87 13.56
C ARG A 142 -3.50 -13.55 12.37
N ASN A 143 -4.30 -14.52 11.92
CA ASN A 143 -5.26 -14.40 10.80
C ASN A 143 -4.68 -13.87 9.47
N ARG A 144 -3.38 -14.09 9.23
CA ARG A 144 -2.67 -13.65 8.00
C ARG A 144 -1.92 -14.81 7.34
N ARG A 145 -2.57 -15.97 7.26
CA ARG A 145 -1.95 -17.26 6.90
C ARG A 145 -1.44 -17.36 5.46
N ARG A 146 -2.12 -16.76 4.48
CA ARG A 146 -1.72 -16.79 3.06
C ARG A 146 -1.28 -15.42 2.55
N ILE A 147 -0.38 -15.42 1.58
CA ILE A 147 0.08 -14.24 0.84
C ILE A 147 0.01 -14.50 -0.66
N GLN A 148 -0.21 -13.45 -1.44
CA GLN A 148 -0.26 -13.48 -2.90
C GLN A 148 0.18 -12.12 -3.45
N ARG A 149 0.63 -12.08 -4.70
CA ARG A 149 0.92 -10.83 -5.42
C ARG A 149 -0.37 -10.02 -5.69
N ARG A 150 -0.22 -8.73 -5.94
CA ARG A 150 -1.30 -7.85 -6.42
C ARG A 150 -1.28 -7.86 -7.93
N GLY A 151 -2.44 -8.08 -8.55
CA GLY A 151 -2.63 -8.03 -9.99
C GLY A 151 -3.26 -6.70 -10.43
N PRO A 152 -4.04 -6.70 -11.52
CA PRO A 152 -4.59 -5.48 -12.08
C PRO A 152 -5.58 -4.82 -11.12
N LEU A 153 -5.65 -3.49 -11.18
CA LEU A 153 -6.65 -2.68 -10.49
C LEU A 153 -7.68 -2.20 -11.51
N ILE A 154 -8.95 -2.54 -11.30
CA ILE A 154 -10.05 -2.09 -12.15
C ILE A 154 -10.68 -0.85 -11.53
N ILE A 155 -10.69 0.24 -12.27
CA ILE A 155 -11.20 1.53 -11.83
C ILE A 155 -12.49 1.84 -12.58
N TYR A 156 -13.58 1.98 -11.82
CA TYR A 156 -14.92 2.17 -12.36
C TYR A 156 -15.56 3.45 -11.82
N ASN A 157 -16.64 3.90 -12.47
CA ASN A 157 -17.40 5.07 -12.03
C ASN A 157 -18.63 4.66 -11.21
N LYS A 158 -19.50 3.82 -11.78
CA LYS A 158 -20.70 3.28 -11.14
C LYS A 158 -20.55 1.78 -10.92
N ASP A 159 -21.14 1.26 -9.84
CA ASP A 159 -21.17 -0.18 -9.59
C ASP A 159 -22.53 -0.74 -10.01
N GLN A 160 -22.57 -1.40 -11.16
CA GLN A 160 -23.78 -2.07 -11.69
C GLN A 160 -23.67 -3.60 -11.59
N GLY A 161 -22.71 -4.13 -10.83
CA GLY A 161 -22.43 -5.57 -10.73
C GLY A 161 -20.93 -5.90 -10.79
N LEU A 162 -20.13 -4.98 -11.35
CA LEU A 162 -18.69 -5.12 -11.53
C LEU A 162 -17.98 -5.57 -10.25
N THR A 163 -18.27 -4.97 -9.09
CA THR A 163 -17.57 -5.37 -7.85
C THR A 163 -17.80 -6.85 -7.51
N ARG A 164 -19.01 -7.36 -7.73
CA ARG A 164 -19.37 -8.77 -7.49
C ARG A 164 -18.73 -9.70 -8.52
N ALA A 165 -18.67 -9.29 -9.78
CA ALA A 165 -18.07 -10.09 -10.84
C ALA A 165 -16.55 -10.27 -10.65
N PHE A 166 -15.83 -9.21 -10.26
CA PHE A 166 -14.37 -9.21 -10.18
C PHE A 166 -13.79 -9.61 -8.81
N ARG A 167 -14.53 -9.47 -7.69
CA ARG A 167 -13.99 -9.73 -6.33
C ARG A 167 -13.45 -11.14 -6.09
N ASN A 168 -13.93 -12.13 -6.84
CA ASN A 168 -13.55 -13.53 -6.67
C ASN A 168 -12.25 -13.89 -7.42
N ILE A 169 -11.81 -13.03 -8.36
CA ILE A 169 -10.59 -13.25 -9.12
C ILE A 169 -9.39 -12.83 -8.25
N PRO A 170 -8.43 -13.71 -7.94
CA PRO A 170 -7.35 -13.39 -7.02
C PRO A 170 -6.40 -12.36 -7.61
N GLY A 171 -6.07 -11.36 -6.79
CA GLY A 171 -5.14 -10.28 -7.16
C GLY A 171 -5.80 -9.13 -7.89
N VAL A 172 -6.99 -9.33 -8.45
CA VAL A 172 -7.79 -8.26 -9.04
C VAL A 172 -8.44 -7.48 -7.91
N ASP A 173 -8.15 -6.18 -7.85
CA ASP A 173 -8.83 -5.27 -6.94
C ASP A 173 -9.72 -4.35 -7.77
N THR A 174 -10.85 -3.92 -7.22
CA THR A 174 -11.72 -2.90 -7.83
C THR A 174 -11.74 -1.64 -6.97
N ILE A 175 -11.94 -0.48 -7.59
CA ILE A 175 -12.06 0.81 -6.90
C ILE A 175 -12.90 1.80 -7.70
N CYS A 176 -13.69 2.61 -7.00
CA CYS A 176 -14.42 3.72 -7.60
C CYS A 176 -13.48 4.92 -7.81
N VAL A 177 -13.60 5.60 -8.96
CA VAL A 177 -12.78 6.76 -9.33
C VAL A 177 -12.91 7.95 -8.37
N GLU A 178 -14.05 8.11 -7.69
CA GLU A 178 -14.22 9.17 -6.69
C GLU A 178 -13.48 8.87 -5.38
N LYS A 179 -13.29 7.58 -5.07
CA LYS A 179 -12.72 7.09 -3.82
C LYS A 179 -11.38 6.37 -4.07
N LEU A 180 -10.54 6.98 -4.90
CA LEU A 180 -9.21 6.44 -5.19
C LEU A 180 -8.36 6.39 -3.91
N ASN A 181 -7.60 5.30 -3.76
CA ASN A 181 -6.79 5.03 -2.58
C ASN A 181 -5.34 4.77 -2.99
N LEU A 182 -4.42 5.53 -2.37
CA LEU A 182 -2.99 5.43 -2.63
C LEU A 182 -2.46 4.02 -2.35
N LEU A 183 -2.98 3.35 -1.31
CA LEU A 183 -2.55 1.98 -0.95
C LEU A 183 -2.93 0.95 -2.02
N LYS A 184 -3.96 1.23 -2.81
CA LYS A 184 -4.37 0.39 -3.94
C LYS A 184 -3.62 0.75 -5.22
N LEU A 185 -3.32 2.03 -5.49
CA LEU A 185 -2.55 2.45 -6.67
C LEU A 185 -1.04 2.19 -6.54
N ALA A 186 -0.47 2.43 -5.37
CA ALA A 186 0.94 2.25 -5.05
C ALA A 186 1.14 1.29 -3.86
N PRO A 187 0.76 0.00 -3.98
CA PRO A 187 0.94 -0.98 -2.91
C PRO A 187 2.43 -1.10 -2.55
N GLY A 188 2.72 -0.98 -1.25
CA GLY A 188 4.10 -1.00 -0.73
C GLY A 188 4.88 0.30 -0.96
N GLY A 189 4.25 1.37 -1.46
CA GLY A 189 4.92 2.62 -1.80
C GLY A 189 5.55 2.63 -3.20
N HIS A 190 5.54 1.50 -3.90
CA HIS A 190 6.01 1.41 -5.29
C HIS A 190 4.92 1.90 -6.25
N VAL A 191 5.25 2.83 -7.14
CA VAL A 191 4.34 3.35 -8.18
C VAL A 191 4.21 2.37 -9.36
N GLY A 192 3.38 2.67 -10.36
CA GLY A 192 3.23 1.83 -11.57
C GLY A 192 2.43 0.54 -11.36
N ARG A 193 1.28 0.58 -10.68
CA ARG A 193 0.38 -0.59 -10.69
C ARG A 193 -0.37 -0.65 -12.02
N PHE A 194 -0.50 -1.84 -12.61
CA PHE A 194 -1.32 -2.02 -13.80
C PHE A 194 -2.79 -1.72 -13.49
N CYS A 195 -3.35 -0.72 -14.16
CA CYS A 195 -4.72 -0.24 -13.97
C CYS A 195 -5.52 -0.36 -15.27
N ILE A 196 -6.76 -0.83 -15.14
CA ILE A 196 -7.74 -0.92 -16.22
C ILE A 196 -8.85 0.06 -15.89
N TRP A 197 -9.10 1.02 -16.78
CA TRP A 197 -10.05 2.09 -16.57
C TRP A 197 -11.32 1.84 -17.37
N THR A 198 -12.50 2.05 -16.79
CA THR A 198 -13.71 2.18 -17.61
C THR A 198 -13.75 3.57 -18.25
N GLU A 199 -14.36 3.68 -19.43
CA GLU A 199 -14.46 4.92 -20.21
C GLU A 199 -14.97 6.11 -19.38
N SER A 200 -16.09 5.93 -18.67
CA SER A 200 -16.62 6.97 -17.78
C SER A 200 -15.73 7.27 -16.59
N ALA A 201 -14.99 6.28 -16.06
CA ALA A 201 -14.03 6.52 -14.99
C ALA A 201 -12.85 7.36 -15.50
N PHE A 202 -12.35 7.06 -16.69
CA PHE A 202 -11.25 7.78 -17.32
C PHE A 202 -11.64 9.24 -17.62
N ARG A 203 -12.80 9.47 -18.25
CA ARG A 203 -13.32 10.84 -18.50
C ARG A 203 -13.52 11.64 -17.22
N LYS A 204 -13.93 10.99 -16.13
CA LYS A 204 -14.20 11.66 -14.85
C LYS A 204 -12.93 12.19 -14.16
N LEU A 205 -11.74 11.71 -14.53
CA LEU A 205 -10.48 12.23 -13.99
C LEU A 205 -10.29 13.72 -14.24
N ASP A 206 -10.66 14.22 -15.44
CA ASP A 206 -10.59 15.64 -15.78
C ASP A 206 -11.43 16.49 -14.82
N SER A 207 -12.67 16.04 -14.53
CA SER A 207 -13.53 16.74 -13.56
C SER A 207 -13.02 16.66 -12.11
N LEU A 208 -12.31 15.58 -11.76
CA LEU A 208 -11.86 15.31 -10.39
C LEU A 208 -10.55 16.02 -10.03
N TYR A 209 -9.63 16.15 -10.98
CA TYR A 209 -8.31 16.73 -10.74
C TYR A 209 -8.07 18.02 -11.52
N GLY A 210 -8.82 18.27 -12.59
CA GLY A 210 -8.59 19.41 -13.49
C GLY A 210 -7.37 19.20 -14.40
N THR A 211 -6.98 20.29 -15.06
CA THR A 211 -5.73 20.42 -15.82
C THR A 211 -4.87 21.51 -15.17
N TRP A 212 -3.66 21.77 -15.66
CA TRP A 212 -2.85 22.89 -15.12
C TRP A 212 -3.51 24.27 -15.31
N ARG A 213 -4.35 24.41 -16.35
CA ARG A 213 -5.07 25.65 -16.67
C ARG A 213 -6.44 25.75 -16.00
N LYS A 214 -7.07 24.62 -15.69
CA LYS A 214 -8.45 24.55 -15.17
C LYS A 214 -8.47 23.83 -13.84
N GLU A 215 -8.92 24.52 -12.81
CA GLU A 215 -9.01 23.96 -11.46
C GLU A 215 -9.97 22.77 -11.37
N SER A 216 -9.78 21.95 -10.33
CA SER A 216 -10.67 20.82 -10.05
C SER A 216 -12.08 21.30 -9.68
N ARG A 217 -13.09 20.73 -10.36
CA ARG A 217 -14.50 21.01 -10.04
C ARG A 217 -14.96 20.38 -8.72
N ARG A 218 -14.36 19.23 -8.36
CA ARG A 218 -14.78 18.45 -7.18
C ARG A 218 -13.95 18.74 -5.94
N LYS A 219 -12.69 19.14 -6.11
CA LYS A 219 -11.76 19.38 -4.99
C LYS A 219 -11.61 20.88 -4.79
N LYS A 220 -12.15 21.37 -3.69
CA LYS A 220 -12.01 22.77 -3.27
C LYS A 220 -10.52 23.18 -3.26
N ASN A 221 -10.25 24.32 -3.89
CA ASN A 221 -8.96 25.02 -3.97
C ASN A 221 -7.82 24.06 -4.33
N TYR A 222 -7.98 23.30 -5.41
CA TYR A 222 -7.00 22.34 -5.87
C TYR A 222 -6.70 22.51 -7.36
N ASN A 223 -5.42 22.68 -7.65
CA ASN A 223 -4.86 22.60 -9.00
C ASN A 223 -3.82 21.47 -9.05
N LEU A 224 -3.49 21.01 -10.26
CA LEU A 224 -2.42 20.04 -10.47
C LEU A 224 -1.07 20.61 -10.03
N PRO A 225 -0.17 19.77 -9.50
CA PRO A 225 1.18 20.21 -9.19
C PRO A 225 1.93 20.63 -10.46
N MET A 226 2.67 21.73 -10.38
CA MET A 226 3.54 22.19 -11.45
C MET A 226 4.79 21.30 -11.54
N PRO A 227 5.12 20.76 -12.72
CA PRO A 227 6.39 20.06 -12.90
C PRO A 227 7.55 21.05 -12.77
N LYS A 228 8.65 20.63 -12.13
CA LYS A 228 9.84 21.48 -11.95
C LYS A 228 10.61 21.72 -13.25
N MET A 229 10.53 20.78 -14.18
CA MET A 229 11.15 20.84 -15.50
C MET A 229 10.06 20.65 -16.56
N THR A 230 10.12 21.42 -17.64
CA THR A 230 9.22 21.27 -18.78
C THR A 230 9.56 20.03 -19.61
N ASN A 231 10.84 19.78 -19.87
CA ASN A 231 11.35 18.57 -20.50
C ASN A 231 12.22 17.78 -19.51
N THR A 232 11.89 16.51 -19.28
CA THR A 232 12.65 15.62 -18.38
C THR A 232 13.72 14.80 -19.10
N ASP A 233 13.78 14.83 -20.44
CA ASP A 233 14.80 14.15 -21.22
C ASP A 233 16.08 14.98 -21.26
N LEU A 234 16.95 14.72 -20.28
CA LEU A 234 18.25 15.38 -20.16
C LEU A 234 19.17 15.08 -21.36
N ALA A 235 19.10 13.87 -21.93
CA ALA A 235 19.97 13.50 -23.03
C ALA A 235 19.66 14.34 -24.28
N ARG A 236 18.38 14.60 -24.54
CA ARG A 236 17.98 15.53 -25.60
C ARG A 236 18.43 16.97 -25.32
N ILE A 237 18.29 17.45 -24.08
CA ILE A 237 18.72 18.81 -23.71
C ILE A 237 20.23 18.94 -23.94
N LEU A 238 21.03 18.02 -23.43
CA LEU A 238 22.49 18.08 -23.57
C LEU A 238 22.95 18.02 -25.03
N LYS A 239 22.24 17.28 -25.89
CA LYS A 239 22.55 17.15 -27.33
C LYS A 239 21.97 18.27 -28.20
N SER A 240 21.29 19.25 -27.62
CA SER A 240 20.72 20.37 -28.37
C SER A 240 21.81 21.24 -28.99
N GLU A 241 21.57 21.74 -30.20
CA GLU A 241 22.54 22.57 -30.93
C GLU A 241 22.86 23.85 -30.17
N GLU A 242 21.85 24.42 -29.50
CA GLU A 242 21.99 25.63 -28.70
C GLU A 242 22.97 25.45 -27.54
N ILE A 243 22.99 24.27 -26.91
CA ILE A 243 23.96 23.95 -25.87
C ILE A 243 25.32 23.58 -26.49
N GLN A 244 25.33 22.73 -27.51
CA GLN A 244 26.58 22.26 -28.12
C GLN A 244 27.39 23.40 -28.76
N ALA A 245 26.74 24.42 -29.32
CA ALA A 245 27.39 25.57 -29.95
C ALA A 245 28.24 26.42 -28.99
N VAL A 246 27.96 26.39 -27.68
CA VAL A 246 28.64 27.21 -26.67
C VAL A 246 29.56 26.40 -25.75
N LEU A 247 29.61 25.07 -25.91
CA LEU A 247 30.47 24.21 -25.10
C LEU A 247 31.92 24.27 -25.58
N ARG A 248 32.86 24.26 -24.63
CA ARG A 248 34.28 24.06 -24.94
C ARG A 248 34.51 22.62 -25.36
N ASN A 249 35.47 22.39 -26.26
CA ASN A 249 35.87 21.05 -26.65
C ASN A 249 36.25 20.21 -25.43
N PRO A 250 35.82 18.92 -25.38
CA PRO A 250 36.25 18.02 -24.33
C PRO A 250 37.77 17.86 -24.38
N LYS A 251 38.41 17.87 -23.20
CA LYS A 251 39.84 17.61 -23.05
C LYS A 251 40.14 16.13 -23.16
#